data_AF-A0A101TPM7-F1
#
_entry.id   AF-A0A101TPM7-F1
#
_cell.length_a   1.000
_cell.length_b   1.000
_cell.length_c   1.000
_cell.angle_alpha   90.00
_cell.angle_beta   90.00
_cell.angle_gamma   90.00
#
_symmetry.space_group_name_H-M   'P 1'
#
loop_
_entity.id
_entity.type
_entity.pdbx_description
1 polymer ?
#
loop_
_entity_poly.entity_id
_entity_poly.type
_entity_poly.pdbx_seq_one_letter_code
_entity_poly.pdbx_strand_id
1 'polypeptide(L)'
;MSATTPVQGVPAGLAVAFARRTREAEGGHREWTGTPAKGGGRFQHKGTPYTAFQAAFILRTGRQPVGTVKPSCDVPTCCSPAHVDDQETRQRDRAALAAVKGMEHRPPKCDHDQAVHGRHRADGKRYCAECNRLSSKPSCEHGNPQCRDSQVRPYPCGPRCDEHQPARTRPYYSAA
;
A
#
# COMPACT_ATOMS: atom_id res chain seq x y z
N MET A 1 6.79 12.07 41.47
CA MET A 1 7.23 12.65 40.18
C MET A 1 7.70 11.50 39.31
N SER A 2 6.87 11.00 38.41
CA SER A 2 7.21 9.84 37.58
C SER A 2 8.10 10.29 36.42
N ALA A 3 9.34 9.84 36.43
CA ALA A 3 10.28 10.07 35.34
C ALA A 3 9.81 9.31 34.09
N THR A 4 9.49 10.05 33.04
CA THR A 4 9.18 9.51 31.72
C THR A 4 10.44 8.84 31.17
N THR A 5 10.51 7.51 31.26
CA THR A 5 11.56 6.74 30.59
C THR A 5 11.55 7.10 29.10
N PRO A 6 12.70 7.48 28.50
CA PRO A 6 12.75 7.73 27.08
C PRO A 6 12.42 6.43 26.35
N VAL A 7 11.33 6.44 25.60
CA VAL A 7 10.96 5.34 24.72
C VAL A 7 12.09 5.18 23.69
N GLN A 8 12.83 4.07 23.77
CA GLN A 8 13.91 3.77 22.85
C GLN A 8 13.38 3.86 21.41
N GLY A 9 14.12 4.56 20.54
CA GLY A 9 13.79 4.71 19.12
C GLY A 9 12.95 5.93 18.74
N VAL A 10 12.51 6.76 19.69
CA VAL A 10 11.91 8.08 19.39
C VAL A 10 13.00 9.16 19.22
N PRO A 11 13.10 9.80 18.04
CA PRO A 11 14.05 10.90 17.85
C PRO A 11 13.81 12.07 18.80
N ALA A 12 14.86 12.56 19.45
CA ALA A 12 14.77 13.67 20.40
C ALA A 12 14.15 14.92 19.75
N GLY A 13 13.10 15.45 20.39
CA GLY A 13 12.36 16.63 19.92
C GLY A 13 11.28 16.35 18.88
N LEU A 14 11.11 15.10 18.41
CA LEU A 14 10.07 14.75 17.44
C LEU A 14 8.67 15.03 18.00
N ALA A 15 8.45 14.74 19.29
CA ALA A 15 7.19 14.99 19.97
C ALA A 15 6.80 16.48 19.93
N VAL A 16 7.77 17.37 20.19
CA VAL A 16 7.55 18.83 20.16
C VAL A 16 7.29 19.30 18.73
N ALA A 17 8.06 18.80 17.76
CA ALA A 17 7.88 19.14 16.34
C ALA A 17 6.50 18.71 15.81
N PHE A 18 6.01 17.55 16.25
CA PHE A 18 4.69 17.03 15.92
C PHE A 18 3.58 17.83 16.61
N ALA A 19 3.71 18.09 17.92
CA ALA A 19 2.71 18.84 18.70
C ALA A 19 2.50 20.26 18.15
N ARG A 20 3.56 20.95 17.72
CA ARG A 20 3.48 22.29 17.11
C ARG A 20 2.67 22.35 15.81
N ARG A 21 2.46 21.21 15.15
CA ARG A 21 1.81 21.11 13.83
C ARG A 21 0.55 20.25 13.86
N THR A 22 0.01 20.03 15.06
CA THR A 22 -1.21 19.26 15.22
C THR A 22 -2.16 19.95 16.19
N ARG A 23 -3.45 19.72 15.96
CA ARG A 23 -4.53 20.21 16.82
C ARG A 23 -5.43 19.03 17.18
N GLU A 24 -5.88 18.99 18.43
CA GLU A 24 -6.88 18.03 18.86
C GLU A 24 -8.21 18.30 18.15
N ALA A 25 -8.85 17.23 17.72
CA ALA A 25 -10.19 17.24 17.15
C ALA A 25 -11.10 16.39 18.05
N GLU A 26 -12.40 16.44 17.79
CA GLU A 26 -13.40 15.68 18.55
C GLU A 26 -13.09 14.18 18.55
N GLY A 27 -13.57 13.44 19.56
CA GLY A 27 -13.46 11.98 19.60
C GLY A 27 -12.03 11.42 19.73
N GLY A 28 -11.08 12.20 20.25
CA GLY A 28 -9.67 11.77 20.37
C GLY A 28 -8.91 11.78 19.04
N HIS A 29 -9.50 12.37 18.00
CA HIS A 29 -8.83 12.60 16.73
C HIS A 29 -7.82 13.73 16.83
N ARG A 30 -6.90 13.77 15.86
CA ARG A 30 -5.89 14.82 15.77
C ARG A 30 -5.66 15.17 14.31
N GLU A 31 -5.74 16.45 14.02
CA GLU A 31 -5.58 17.01 12.68
C GLU A 31 -4.19 17.59 12.50
N TRP A 32 -3.66 17.48 11.29
CA TRP A 32 -2.43 18.16 10.89
C TRP A 32 -2.73 19.60 10.49
N THR A 33 -2.04 20.57 11.11
CA THR A 33 -2.23 22.00 10.85
C THR A 33 -1.17 22.61 9.93
N GLY A 34 -0.11 21.86 9.62
CA GLY A 34 0.88 22.29 8.61
C GLY A 34 0.37 22.11 7.18
N THR A 35 1.23 22.38 6.20
CA THR A 35 0.89 22.22 4.78
C THR A 35 0.38 20.80 4.50
N PRO A 36 -0.87 20.64 4.06
CA PRO A 36 -1.43 19.33 3.76
C PRO A 36 -0.78 18.78 2.49
N ALA A 37 -0.38 17.52 2.56
CA ALA A 37 0.01 16.71 1.42
C ALA A 37 -0.80 15.41 1.47
N LYS A 38 -0.92 14.69 0.35
CA LYS A 38 -1.48 13.33 0.34
C LYS A 38 -0.79 12.50 1.44
N GLY A 39 -1.56 11.96 2.37
CA GLY A 39 -1.03 11.14 3.47
C GLY A 39 -0.66 11.91 4.75
N GLY A 40 -1.41 12.97 5.11
CA GLY A 40 -1.33 13.56 6.46
C GLY A 40 -0.33 14.70 6.62
N GLY A 41 0.15 15.32 5.54
CA GLY A 41 1.13 16.40 5.63
C GLY A 41 2.55 15.90 5.93
N ARG A 42 3.55 16.68 5.48
CA ARG A 42 4.97 16.34 5.57
C ARG A 42 5.72 17.45 6.31
N PHE A 43 6.75 17.07 7.04
CA PHE A 43 7.65 18.02 7.68
C PHE A 43 9.05 17.42 7.81
N GLN A 44 10.05 18.27 8.04
CA GLN A 44 11.39 17.85 8.38
C GLN A 44 11.66 18.06 9.87
N HIS A 45 12.35 17.11 10.49
CA HIS A 45 12.86 17.24 11.85
C HIS A 45 14.31 16.79 11.87
N LYS A 46 15.22 17.71 12.24
CA LYS A 46 16.68 17.47 12.27
C LYS A 46 17.23 16.84 10.98
N GLY A 47 16.79 17.35 9.82
CA GLY A 47 17.22 16.86 8.51
C GLY A 47 16.58 15.55 8.05
N THR A 48 15.75 14.90 8.87
CA THR A 48 14.99 13.71 8.46
C THR A 48 13.56 14.10 8.06
N PRO A 49 13.09 13.70 6.86
CA PRO A 49 11.72 13.93 6.44
C PRO A 49 10.76 12.92 7.09
N TYR A 50 9.64 13.42 7.60
CA TYR A 50 8.55 12.62 8.16
C TYR A 50 7.21 13.02 7.54
N THR A 51 6.30 12.05 7.42
CA THR A 51 4.86 12.31 7.35
C THR A 51 4.30 12.45 8.77
N ALA A 52 3.18 13.16 8.94
CA ALA A 52 2.54 13.23 10.26
C ALA A 52 2.15 11.85 10.80
N PHE A 53 1.71 10.94 9.92
CA PHE A 53 1.38 9.57 10.30
C PHE A 53 2.59 8.79 10.80
N GLN A 54 3.74 8.89 10.12
CA GLN A 54 4.98 8.24 10.59
C GLN A 54 5.42 8.80 11.95
N ALA A 55 5.38 10.12 12.13
CA ALA A 55 5.73 10.73 13.40
C ALA A 55 4.80 10.26 14.53
N ALA A 56 3.49 10.31 14.32
CA ALA A 56 2.49 9.81 15.26
C ALA A 56 2.72 8.32 15.63
N PHE A 57 3.03 7.50 14.62
CA PHE A 57 3.32 6.08 14.82
C PHE A 57 4.57 5.84 15.68
N ILE A 58 5.68 6.55 15.38
CA ILE A 58 6.93 6.46 16.13
C ILE A 58 6.71 6.94 17.57
N LEU A 59 5.95 8.03 17.77
CA LEU A 59 5.65 8.56 19.09
C LEU A 59 4.84 7.58 19.96
N ARG A 60 3.90 6.83 19.37
CA ARG A 60 3.15 5.79 20.09
C ARG A 60 4.02 4.58 20.40
N THR A 61 4.76 4.09 19.41
CA THR A 61 5.31 2.73 19.43
C THR A 61 6.79 2.65 19.76
N GLY A 62 7.52 3.76 19.66
CA GLY A 62 8.98 3.79 19.77
C GLY A 62 9.72 3.18 18.58
N ARG A 63 9.05 2.55 17.62
CA ARG A 63 9.68 1.85 16.50
C ARG A 63 9.51 2.58 15.17
N GLN A 64 10.41 2.30 14.23
CA GLN A 64 10.23 2.72 12.85
C GLN A 64 9.06 1.95 12.19
N PRO A 65 8.26 2.60 11.34
CA PRO A 65 7.14 1.94 10.68
C PRO A 65 7.62 1.03 9.55
N VAL A 66 6.92 -0.09 9.36
CA VAL A 66 7.10 -0.99 8.22
C VAL A 66 6.07 -0.64 7.14
N GLY A 67 6.56 -0.20 5.98
CA GLY A 67 5.72 0.21 4.85
C GLY A 67 4.92 1.49 5.11
N THR A 68 3.75 1.62 4.47
CA THR A 68 2.92 2.83 4.58
C THR A 68 2.11 2.87 5.88
N VAL A 69 2.23 3.96 6.63
CA VAL A 69 1.38 4.27 7.79
C VAL A 69 0.09 4.93 7.31
N LYS A 70 -1.05 4.47 7.83
CA LYS A 70 -2.37 5.01 7.52
C LYS A 70 -3.21 5.12 8.79
N PRO A 71 -4.22 6.01 8.81
CA PRO A 71 -5.23 5.99 9.85
C PRO A 71 -5.93 4.62 9.90
N SER A 72 -6.18 4.12 11.12
CA SER A 72 -7.03 2.96 11.39
C SER A 72 -8.45 3.33 11.78
N CYS A 73 -8.73 4.62 12.03
CA CYS A 73 -10.07 5.17 12.18
C CYS A 73 -10.66 5.64 10.84
N ASP A 74 -11.95 5.98 10.85
CA ASP A 74 -12.68 6.44 9.65
C ASP A 74 -12.32 7.87 9.20
N VAL A 75 -11.59 8.64 10.03
CA VAL A 75 -11.13 9.99 9.69
C VAL A 75 -9.83 9.93 8.85
N PRO A 76 -9.86 10.22 7.53
CA PRO A 76 -8.74 9.93 6.62
C PRO A 76 -7.48 10.76 6.84
N THR A 77 -7.61 11.90 7.52
CA THR A 77 -6.51 12.82 7.85
C THR A 77 -6.07 12.71 9.30
N CYS A 78 -6.68 11.82 10.09
CA CYS A 78 -6.36 11.66 11.49
C CYS A 78 -4.92 11.19 11.67
N CYS A 79 -4.13 12.01 12.37
CA CYS A 79 -2.76 11.71 12.74
C CYS A 79 -2.63 11.44 14.24
N SER A 80 -3.73 11.12 14.94
CA SER A 80 -3.66 10.75 16.35
C SER A 80 -2.75 9.52 16.53
N PRO A 81 -1.77 9.53 17.45
CA PRO A 81 -0.90 8.38 17.68
C PRO A 81 -1.68 7.07 17.92
N ALA A 82 -2.83 7.13 18.60
CA ALA A 82 -3.69 5.98 18.85
C ALA A 82 -4.37 5.42 17.60
N HIS A 83 -4.59 6.25 16.56
CA HIS A 83 -5.40 5.93 15.39
C HIS A 83 -4.58 5.73 14.11
N VAL A 84 -3.27 5.47 14.20
CA VAL A 84 -2.42 5.24 13.02
C VAL A 84 -1.69 3.92 13.12
N ASP A 85 -1.70 3.13 12.05
CA ASP A 85 -1.01 1.84 12.00
C ASP A 85 -0.20 1.68 10.70
N ASP A 86 0.95 1.05 10.83
CA ASP A 86 1.83 0.73 9.71
C ASP A 86 1.27 -0.43 8.86
N GLN A 87 1.96 -0.77 7.77
CA GLN A 87 1.45 -1.79 6.87
C GLN A 87 1.42 -3.16 7.53
N GLU A 88 2.46 -3.53 8.28
CA GLU A 88 2.56 -4.82 8.94
C GLU A 88 1.43 -5.04 9.94
N THR A 89 1.22 -4.09 10.86
CA THR A 89 0.14 -4.15 11.87
C THR A 89 -1.23 -4.28 11.18
N ARG A 90 -1.50 -3.44 10.18
CA ARG A 90 -2.76 -3.52 9.41
C ARG A 90 -2.93 -4.85 8.68
N GLN A 91 -1.86 -5.48 8.22
CA GLN A 91 -1.94 -6.79 7.54
C GLN A 91 -2.23 -7.92 8.53
N ARG A 92 -1.58 -7.90 9.69
CA ARG A 92 -1.86 -8.83 10.80
C ARG A 92 -3.32 -8.74 11.23
N ASP A 93 -3.81 -7.53 11.49
CA ASP A 93 -5.16 -7.33 12.01
C ASP A 93 -6.23 -7.74 10.99
N ARG A 94 -5.99 -7.50 9.69
CA ARG A 94 -6.87 -7.98 8.62
C ARG A 94 -6.87 -9.50 8.48
N ALA A 95 -5.70 -10.14 8.62
CA ALA A 95 -5.60 -11.60 8.61
C ALA A 95 -6.36 -12.21 9.79
N ALA A 96 -6.20 -11.64 10.99
CA ALA A 96 -6.94 -12.04 12.18
C ALA A 96 -8.45 -11.87 11.99
N LEU A 97 -8.89 -10.72 11.45
CA LEU A 97 -10.31 -10.49 11.16
C LEU A 97 -10.86 -11.48 10.14
N ALA A 98 -10.10 -11.81 9.09
CA ALA A 98 -10.51 -12.80 8.11
C ALA A 98 -10.66 -14.19 8.72
N ALA A 99 -9.74 -14.59 9.60
CA ALA A 99 -9.81 -15.85 10.32
C ALA A 99 -11.04 -15.92 11.25
N VAL A 100 -11.30 -14.87 12.04
CA VAL A 100 -12.47 -14.80 12.93
C VAL A 100 -13.78 -14.84 12.15
N LYS A 101 -13.82 -14.22 10.96
CA LYS A 101 -14.99 -14.26 10.07
C LYS A 101 -15.17 -15.58 9.32
N GLY A 102 -14.27 -16.55 9.50
CA GLY A 102 -14.31 -17.82 8.77
C GLY A 102 -14.18 -17.65 7.26
N MET A 103 -13.47 -16.61 6.80
CA MET A 103 -13.32 -16.38 5.35
C MET A 103 -12.42 -17.46 4.74
N GLU A 104 -13.02 -18.30 3.90
CA GLU A 104 -12.26 -19.23 3.07
C GLU A 104 -11.61 -18.48 1.89
N HIS A 105 -10.35 -18.80 1.63
CA HIS A 105 -9.60 -18.23 0.54
C HIS A 105 -9.32 -19.30 -0.50
N ARG A 106 -9.65 -18.99 -1.77
CA ARG A 106 -9.25 -19.82 -2.89
C ARG A 106 -7.73 -19.96 -2.91
N PRO A 107 -7.18 -21.14 -3.28
CA PRO A 107 -5.76 -21.29 -3.51
C PRO A 107 -5.22 -20.17 -4.43
N PRO A 108 -4.00 -19.67 -4.16
CA PRO A 108 -3.36 -18.66 -5.00
C PRO A 108 -3.22 -19.17 -6.43
N LYS A 109 -3.41 -18.28 -7.41
CA LYS A 109 -3.27 -18.59 -8.85
C LYS A 109 -1.86 -18.30 -9.39
N CYS A 110 -0.91 -17.99 -8.53
CA CYS A 110 0.42 -17.58 -8.91
C CYS A 110 1.47 -18.33 -8.10
N ASP A 111 2.65 -18.49 -8.71
CA ASP A 111 3.76 -19.23 -8.13
C ASP A 111 4.60 -18.40 -7.15
N HIS A 112 4.15 -17.18 -6.82
CA HIS A 112 4.82 -16.35 -5.82
C HIS A 112 4.59 -16.91 -4.42
N ASP A 113 5.65 -16.89 -3.60
CA ASP A 113 5.57 -17.22 -2.19
C ASP A 113 4.55 -16.33 -1.47
N GLN A 114 3.45 -16.94 -1.03
CA GLN A 114 2.36 -16.24 -0.36
C GLN A 114 2.65 -15.93 1.10
N ALA A 115 3.69 -16.50 1.71
CA ALA A 115 4.17 -16.06 3.02
C ALA A 115 4.86 -14.69 2.91
N VAL A 116 5.57 -14.45 1.80
CA VAL A 116 6.28 -13.19 1.54
C VAL A 116 5.35 -12.14 0.93
N HIS A 117 4.62 -12.51 -0.14
CA HIS A 117 3.85 -11.57 -0.95
C HIS A 117 2.34 -11.58 -0.66
N GLY A 118 1.85 -12.54 0.13
CA GLY A 118 0.43 -12.61 0.48
C GLY A 118 0.01 -11.42 1.35
N ARG A 119 -1.11 -10.80 0.99
CA ARG A 119 -1.70 -9.67 1.69
C ARG A 119 -3.21 -9.81 1.76
N HIS A 120 -3.83 -9.13 2.72
CA HIS A 120 -5.28 -9.01 2.87
C HIS A 120 -5.73 -7.58 2.56
N ARG A 121 -6.79 -7.49 1.76
CA ARG A 121 -7.54 -6.25 1.51
C ARG A 121 -8.39 -5.89 2.74
N ALA A 122 -9.00 -4.71 2.71
CA ALA A 122 -9.88 -4.26 3.80
C ALA A 122 -11.15 -5.12 3.92
N ASP A 123 -11.62 -5.69 2.82
CA ASP A 123 -12.72 -6.68 2.79
C ASP A 123 -12.29 -8.08 3.27
N GLY A 124 -11.03 -8.25 3.67
CA GLY A 124 -10.46 -9.53 4.08
C GLY A 124 -10.07 -10.45 2.94
N LYS A 125 -10.30 -10.10 1.66
CA LYS A 125 -9.88 -10.95 0.54
C LYS A 125 -8.36 -10.98 0.44
N ARG A 126 -7.80 -12.19 0.29
CA ARG A 126 -6.38 -12.42 0.06
C ARG A 126 -5.98 -12.08 -1.38
N TYR A 127 -4.81 -11.47 -1.56
CA TYR A 127 -4.19 -11.23 -2.86
C TYR A 127 -2.66 -11.30 -2.75
N CYS A 128 -1.99 -11.54 -3.87
CA CYS A 128 -0.53 -11.46 -3.98
C CYS A 128 -0.11 -10.03 -4.34
N ALA A 129 0.69 -9.40 -3.49
CA ALA A 129 1.20 -8.05 -3.71
C ALA A 129 2.07 -7.94 -4.96
N GLU A 130 2.84 -8.99 -5.27
CA GLU A 130 3.71 -9.02 -6.45
C GLU A 130 2.91 -9.12 -7.74
N CYS A 131 1.89 -9.99 -7.80
CA CYS A 131 0.95 -10.01 -8.93
C CYS A 131 0.27 -8.67 -9.13
N ASN A 132 -0.17 -8.02 -8.04
CA ASN A 132 -0.79 -6.71 -8.12
C ASN A 132 0.18 -5.66 -8.67
N ARG A 133 1.43 -5.67 -8.22
CA ARG A 133 2.50 -4.79 -8.72
C ARG A 133 2.76 -5.00 -10.22
N LEU A 134 2.86 -6.26 -10.66
CA LEU A 134 3.08 -6.61 -12.07
C LEU A 134 1.90 -6.21 -12.95
N SER A 135 0.66 -6.39 -12.48
CA SER A 135 -0.54 -5.96 -13.22
C SER A 135 -0.69 -4.45 -13.34
N SER A 136 -0.04 -3.67 -12.47
CA SER A 136 -0.04 -2.20 -12.52
C SER A 136 1.06 -1.63 -13.43
N LYS A 137 1.88 -2.47 -14.08
CA LYS A 137 2.82 -1.99 -15.09
C LYS A 137 2.06 -1.35 -16.26
N PRO A 138 2.57 -0.27 -16.87
CA PRO A 138 1.94 0.33 -18.03
C PRO A 138 1.73 -0.73 -19.11
N SER A 139 0.49 -0.87 -19.56
CA SER A 139 0.17 -1.61 -20.76
C SER A 139 0.32 -0.70 -21.98
N CYS A 140 0.50 -1.27 -23.17
CA CYS A 140 0.23 -0.52 -24.38
C CYS A 140 -1.27 -0.15 -24.44
N GLU A 141 -1.64 0.69 -25.40
CA GLU A 141 -3.02 1.14 -25.64
C GLU A 141 -4.03 -0.01 -25.87
N HIS A 142 -3.54 -1.22 -26.18
CA HIS A 142 -4.36 -2.42 -26.36
C HIS A 142 -4.47 -3.30 -25.10
N GLY A 143 -3.97 -2.84 -23.95
CA GLY A 143 -4.06 -3.58 -22.67
C GLY A 143 -3.04 -4.71 -22.50
N ASN A 144 -2.07 -4.85 -23.42
CA ASN A 144 -0.97 -5.80 -23.29
C ASN A 144 0.21 -5.21 -22.50
N PRO A 145 1.04 -6.01 -21.81
CA PRO A 145 2.32 -5.54 -21.29
C PRO A 145 3.11 -4.78 -22.37
N GLN A 146 3.85 -3.73 -22.01
CA GLN A 146 4.68 -2.99 -22.97
C GLN A 146 5.54 -3.96 -23.80
N CYS A 147 5.50 -3.79 -25.13
CA CYS A 147 5.97 -4.76 -26.14
C CYS A 147 7.44 -5.22 -26.02
N ARG A 148 8.24 -4.60 -25.15
CA ARG A 148 9.67 -4.90 -24.95
C ARG A 148 9.94 -5.76 -23.71
N ASP A 149 8.93 -6.03 -22.88
CA ASP A 149 9.08 -6.56 -21.52
C ASP A 149 8.68 -8.04 -21.35
N SER A 150 8.20 -8.73 -22.40
CA SER A 150 7.74 -10.13 -22.27
C SER A 150 8.18 -11.03 -23.43
N GLN A 151 8.87 -12.14 -23.12
CA GLN A 151 8.85 -13.33 -23.98
C GLN A 151 7.39 -13.76 -24.15
N VAL A 152 6.94 -13.74 -25.40
CA VAL A 152 5.54 -13.86 -25.82
C VAL A 152 4.89 -15.11 -25.23
N ARG A 153 3.79 -14.95 -24.46
CA ARG A 153 2.94 -16.09 -24.06
C ARG A 153 1.97 -16.41 -25.20
N PRO A 154 1.96 -17.64 -25.73
CA PRO A 154 1.06 -18.00 -26.82
C PRO A 154 -0.38 -18.11 -26.30
N TYR A 155 -1.29 -17.31 -26.87
CA TYR A 155 -2.74 -17.46 -26.67
C TYR A 155 -3.39 -18.14 -27.89
N PRO A 156 -4.55 -18.81 -27.72
CA PRO A 156 -5.23 -19.58 -28.77
C PRO A 156 -5.72 -18.76 -29.98
N CYS A 157 -5.76 -17.43 -29.86
CA CYS A 157 -6.19 -16.51 -30.92
C CYS A 157 -5.05 -15.70 -31.58
N GLY A 158 -3.80 -16.13 -31.40
CA GLY A 158 -2.62 -15.56 -32.04
C GLY A 158 -1.98 -14.39 -31.28
N PRO A 159 -0.65 -14.17 -31.44
CA PRO A 159 0.07 -13.06 -30.80
C PRO A 159 -0.33 -11.71 -31.43
N ARG A 160 -0.39 -10.61 -30.65
CA ARG A 160 -0.84 -9.28 -31.16
C ARG A 160 0.09 -8.10 -30.86
N CYS A 161 0.41 -7.34 -31.92
CA CYS A 161 0.23 -5.89 -32.10
C CYS A 161 0.19 -5.54 -33.62
N ASP A 162 -0.23 -4.33 -34.04
CA ASP A 162 -0.43 -3.96 -35.47
C ASP A 162 0.85 -3.62 -36.25
N GLU A 163 1.97 -3.34 -35.57
CA GLU A 163 3.30 -3.43 -36.20
C GLU A 163 3.62 -4.90 -36.61
N HIS A 164 2.85 -5.85 -36.08
CA HIS A 164 2.78 -7.26 -36.46
C HIS A 164 1.42 -7.64 -37.12
N GLN A 165 0.68 -6.65 -37.62
CA GLN A 165 -0.28 -6.81 -38.71
C GLN A 165 0.08 -5.87 -39.88
N PRO A 166 1.08 -6.22 -40.73
CA PRO A 166 0.92 -5.82 -42.12
C PRO A 166 -0.39 -6.43 -42.62
N ALA A 167 -1.21 -5.64 -43.32
CA ALA A 167 -2.58 -5.92 -43.74
C ALA A 167 -2.78 -7.14 -44.69
N ARG A 168 -2.23 -8.31 -44.37
CA ARG A 168 -2.33 -9.54 -45.14
C ARG A 168 -2.49 -10.75 -44.24
N THR A 169 -3.69 -10.93 -43.71
CA THR A 169 -4.26 -12.27 -43.56
C THR A 169 -5.76 -12.21 -43.89
N ARG A 170 -6.07 -12.22 -45.19
CA ARG A 170 -7.22 -13.00 -45.66
C ARG A 170 -6.66 -14.38 -46.00
N PRO A 171 -6.69 -15.38 -45.11
CA PRO A 171 -6.38 -16.74 -45.52
C PRO A 171 -7.60 -17.27 -46.27
N TYR A 172 -7.35 -17.60 -47.54
CA TYR A 172 -8.07 -18.53 -48.40
C TYR A 172 -9.29 -19.25 -47.76
N TYR A 173 -10.47 -19.04 -48.36
CA TYR A 173 -11.28 -20.19 -48.77
C TYR A 173 -11.08 -20.36 -50.27
N SER A 174 -10.50 -21.48 -50.66
CA SER A 174 -10.59 -22.01 -52.02
C SER A 174 -11.61 -23.15 -52.03
N ALA A 175 -12.58 -23.00 -52.95
CA ALA A 175 -13.41 -24.00 -53.62
C ALA A 175 -14.42 -24.86 -52.82
N ALA A 176 -15.70 -24.68 -53.15
CA ALA A 176 -16.47 -25.67 -53.92
C ALA A 176 -17.23 -24.93 -55.04
#